data_AF-A0A202B252-F1
#
_entry.id   AF-A0A202B252-F1
#
_cell.length_a   1.000
_cell.length_b   1.000
_cell.length_c   1.000
_cell.angle_alpha   90.00
_cell.angle_beta   90.00
_cell.angle_gamma   90.00
#
_symmetry.space_group_name_H-M   'P 1'
#
loop_
_entity.id
_entity.type
_entity.pdbx_description
1 polymer ?
#
loop_
_entity_poly.entity_id
_entity_poly.type
_entity_poly.pdbx_seq_one_letter_code
_entity_poly.pdbx_strand_id
1 'polypeptide(L)'
;TVALDPADGPLAQQLEARYHPRRHRIDVRQAPLLRGFVAAEAGTGRQYLQLLYHHLAIDHTTLERLLDEVRQLQQGQGASLPPSLPFRQFVAQARLGVGAAEHEAYFRAQLG
;
A
#
# COMPACT_ATOMS: atom_id res chain seq x y z
N THR A 1 -13.32 12.74 4.21
CA THR A 1 -14.43 11.87 3.76
C THR A 1 -14.96 12.38 2.44
N VAL A 2 -15.41 11.50 1.56
CA VAL A 2 -15.94 11.77 0.23
C VAL A 2 -17.45 11.64 0.31
N ALA A 3 -18.17 12.69 -0.10
CA ALA A 3 -19.61 12.64 -0.21
C ALA A 3 -20.01 11.81 -1.44
N LEU A 4 -20.86 10.81 -1.22
CA LEU A 4 -21.44 9.90 -2.21
C LEU A 4 -22.92 9.73 -1.88
N ASP A 5 -23.75 9.49 -2.89
CA ASP A 5 -25.20 9.36 -2.73
C ASP A 5 -25.60 7.88 -2.82
N PRO A 6 -26.17 7.26 -1.78
CA PRO A 6 -26.70 5.90 -1.86
C PRO A 6 -27.69 5.67 -3.02
N ALA A 7 -28.36 6.72 -3.51
CA ALA A 7 -29.26 6.66 -4.65
C ALA A 7 -28.52 6.34 -5.98
N ASP A 8 -27.24 6.69 -6.09
CA ASP A 8 -26.40 6.42 -7.27
C ASP A 8 -25.81 5.00 -7.28
N GLY A 9 -26.23 4.14 -6.35
CA GLY A 9 -25.81 2.74 -6.24
C GLY A 9 -24.88 2.45 -5.05
N PRO A 10 -24.30 1.25 -4.96
CA PRO A 10 -23.45 0.87 -3.82
C PRO A 10 -22.25 1.80 -3.65
N LEU A 11 -22.05 2.36 -2.45
CA LEU A 11 -20.97 3.33 -2.16
C LEU A 11 -19.58 2.80 -2.52
N ALA A 12 -19.34 1.50 -2.35
CA ALA A 12 -18.08 0.86 -2.72
C ALA A 12 -17.80 0.97 -4.24
N GLN A 13 -18.81 0.73 -5.08
CA GLN A 13 -18.68 0.86 -6.54
C GLN A 13 -18.50 2.31 -6.96
N GLN A 14 -19.16 3.25 -6.29
CA GLN A 14 -18.97 4.67 -6.54
C GLN A 14 -17.55 5.14 -6.17
N LEU A 15 -17.01 4.69 -5.03
CA LEU A 15 -15.61 4.94 -4.64
C LEU A 15 -14.64 4.37 -5.66
N GLU A 16 -14.84 3.11 -6.07
CA GLU A 16 -14.00 2.44 -7.06
C GLU A 16 -14.03 3.17 -8.41
N ALA A 17 -15.21 3.54 -8.90
CA ALA A 17 -15.36 4.26 -10.17
C ALA A 17 -14.69 5.64 -10.14
N ARG A 18 -14.84 6.37 -9.04
CA ARG A 18 -14.28 7.72 -8.86
C ARG A 18 -12.77 7.71 -8.74
N TYR A 19 -12.22 6.73 -8.00
CA TYR A 19 -10.80 6.62 -7.71
C TYR A 19 -10.14 5.45 -8.44
N HIS A 20 -10.67 5.05 -9.58
CA HIS A 20 -10.14 3.92 -10.33
C HIS A 20 -8.67 4.20 -10.75
N PRO A 21 -7.71 3.28 -10.55
CA PRO A 21 -6.28 3.54 -10.76
C PRO A 21 -5.91 3.94 -12.21
N ARG A 22 -6.72 3.53 -13.20
CA ARG A 22 -6.54 3.97 -14.60
C ARG A 22 -6.79 5.47 -14.81
N ARG A 23 -7.66 6.08 -14.01
CA ARG A 23 -8.09 7.49 -14.13
C ARG A 23 -7.49 8.35 -13.01
N HIS A 24 -7.27 7.76 -11.84
CA HIS A 24 -6.74 8.42 -10.66
C HIS A 24 -5.31 7.95 -10.37
N ARG A 25 -4.36 8.51 -11.12
CA ARG A 25 -2.93 8.12 -11.05
C ARG A 25 -2.21 8.81 -9.90
N ILE A 26 -1.17 8.15 -9.37
CA ILE A 26 -0.24 8.72 -8.40
C ILE A 26 1.03 9.15 -9.15
N ASP A 27 1.41 10.43 -9.03
CA ASP A 27 2.72 10.89 -9.51
C ASP A 27 3.82 10.33 -8.59
N VAL A 28 4.64 9.42 -9.13
CA VAL A 28 5.70 8.73 -8.39
C VAL A 28 6.80 9.66 -7.85
N ARG A 29 6.88 10.89 -8.35
CA ARG A 29 7.87 11.89 -7.92
C ARG A 29 7.44 12.64 -6.67
N GLN A 30 6.18 12.49 -6.24
CA GLN A 30 5.64 13.21 -5.10
C GLN A 30 5.11 12.26 -4.04
N ALA A 31 5.66 12.37 -2.84
CA ALA A 31 5.13 11.67 -1.67
C ALA A 31 3.79 12.29 -1.21
N PRO A 32 2.92 11.51 -0.53
CA PRO A 32 3.04 10.06 -0.30
C PRO A 32 2.72 9.25 -1.56
N LEU A 33 3.13 7.97 -1.63
CA LEU A 33 2.75 7.04 -2.71
C LEU A 33 1.58 6.12 -2.33
N LEU A 34 0.82 6.56 -1.32
CA LEU A 34 -0.39 5.94 -0.78
C LEU A 34 -1.46 7.05 -0.63
N ARG A 35 -2.71 6.73 -0.95
CA ARG A 35 -3.88 7.59 -0.82
C ARG A 35 -5.03 6.78 -0.22
N GLY A 36 -5.76 7.37 0.72
CA GLY A 36 -6.94 6.78 1.32
C GLY A 36 -8.16 7.67 1.11
N PHE A 37 -9.25 7.08 0.62
CA PHE A 37 -10.52 7.76 0.41
C PHE A 37 -11.60 7.07 1.23
N VAL A 38 -12.25 7.83 2.11
CA VAL A 38 -13.27 7.30 3.01
C VAL A 38 -14.64 7.81 2.59
N ALA A 39 -15.62 6.93 2.41
CA ALA A 39 -17.03 7.29 2.30
C ALA A 39 -17.82 6.72 3.48
N ALA A 40 -18.78 7.49 4.00
CA ALA A 40 -19.67 7.05 5.06
C ALA A 40 -21.07 6.85 4.48
N GLU A 41 -21.72 5.74 4.86
CA GLU A 41 -23.11 5.49 4.50
C GLU A 41 -24.02 6.15 5.54
N ALA A 42 -24.83 7.10 5.08
CA ALA A 42 -25.72 7.86 5.94
C ALA A 42 -26.75 6.94 6.62
N GLY A 43 -26.95 7.12 7.93
CA GLY A 43 -27.97 6.39 8.69
C GLY A 43 -27.60 4.96 9.10
N THR A 44 -26.54 4.36 8.57
CA THR A 44 -26.14 2.97 8.91
C THR A 44 -24.89 2.87 9.78
N GLY A 45 -24.11 3.96 9.85
CA GLY A 45 -22.82 3.98 10.56
C GLY A 45 -21.70 3.23 9.84
N ARG A 46 -21.96 2.64 8.66
CA ARG A 46 -20.95 1.94 7.87
C ARG A 46 -20.00 2.93 7.20
N GLN A 47 -18.73 2.54 7.13
CA GLN A 47 -17.69 3.30 6.45
C GLN A 47 -16.96 2.40 5.44
N TYR A 48 -16.60 2.99 4.32
CA TYR A 48 -15.85 2.37 3.24
C TYR A 48 -14.53 3.10 3.08
N LEU A 49 -13.43 2.35 3.00
CA LEU A 49 -12.09 2.88 2.74
C LEU A 49 -11.57 2.29 1.42
N GLN A 50 -11.35 3.15 0.43
CA GLN A 50 -10.60 2.82 -0.77
C GLN A 50 -9.14 3.24 -0.58
N LEU A 51 -8.21 2.28 -0.70
CA LEU A 51 -6.78 2.53 -0.69
C LEU A 51 -6.22 2.46 -2.11
N LEU A 52 -5.50 3.51 -2.52
CA LEU A 52 -4.68 3.51 -3.73
C LEU A 52 -3.22 3.60 -3.32
N TYR A 53 -2.38 2.70 -3.83
CA TYR A 53 -0.95 2.70 -3.59
C TYR A 53 -0.20 2.44 -4.89
N HIS A 54 1.03 2.95 -4.97
CA HIS A 54 1.91 2.65 -6.09
C HIS A 54 2.81 1.46 -5.74
N HIS A 55 2.83 0.43 -6.59
CA HIS A 55 3.56 -0.83 -6.34
C HIS A 55 5.10 -0.65 -6.28
N LEU A 56 5.59 0.51 -6.68
CA LEU A 56 7.00 0.93 -6.53
C LEU A 56 7.40 1.11 -5.05
N ALA A 57 6.45 1.46 -4.18
CA ALA A 57 6.70 1.71 -2.77
C ALA A 57 6.21 0.60 -1.84
N ILE A 58 5.22 -0.18 -2.29
CA ILE A 58 4.52 -1.17 -1.48
C ILE A 58 4.30 -2.40 -2.37
N ASP A 59 4.86 -3.54 -1.98
CA ASP A 59 4.53 -4.83 -2.57
C ASP A 59 3.36 -5.51 -1.82
N HIS A 60 2.96 -6.69 -2.29
CA HIS A 60 1.84 -7.42 -1.72
C HIS A 60 2.08 -7.77 -0.24
N THR A 61 3.27 -8.28 0.11
CA THR A 61 3.62 -8.65 1.49
C THR A 61 3.62 -7.44 2.42
N THR A 62 4.14 -6.31 1.95
CA THR A 62 4.15 -5.04 2.71
C THR A 62 2.72 -4.56 2.96
N LEU A 63 1.83 -4.67 1.97
CA LEU A 63 0.42 -4.29 2.14
C LEU A 63 -0.28 -5.16 3.19
N GLU A 64 -0.13 -6.47 3.14
CA GLU A 64 -0.73 -7.38 4.12
C GLU A 64 -0.28 -7.03 5.54
N ARG A 65 1.04 -6.81 5.71
CA ARG A 65 1.60 -6.41 6.99
C ARG A 65 1.04 -5.08 7.49
N LEU A 66 0.94 -4.08 6.62
CA LEU A 66 0.34 -2.78 6.96
C LEU A 66 -1.11 -2.93 7.44
N LEU A 67 -1.91 -3.78 6.77
CA LEU A 67 -3.30 -4.02 7.17
C LEU A 67 -3.39 -4.72 8.52
N ASP A 68 -2.49 -5.65 8.81
CA ASP A 68 -2.42 -6.33 10.11
C ASP A 68 -1.99 -5.40 11.25
N GLU A 69 -1.03 -4.51 11.00
CA GLU A 69 -0.63 -3.48 11.96
C GLU A 69 -1.79 -2.51 12.24
N VAL A 70 -2.53 -2.09 11.20
CA VAL A 70 -3.74 -1.27 11.34
C VAL A 70 -4.83 -1.98 12.15
N ARG A 71 -5.03 -3.29 11.98
CA ARG A 71 -5.97 -4.07 12.80
C ARG A 71 -5.56 -4.11 14.26
N GLN A 72 -4.29 -4.37 14.55
CA GLN A 72 -3.75 -4.40 15.93
C GLN A 72 -3.89 -3.03 16.60
N LEU A 73 -3.60 -1.94 15.88
CA LEU A 73 -3.79 -0.58 16.38
C LEU A 73 -5.26 -0.31 16.74
N GLN A 74 -6.20 -0.73 15.89
CA GLN A 74 -7.64 -0.58 16.17
C GLN A 74 -8.12 -1.42 17.37
N GLN A 75 -7.43 -2.52 17.68
CA GLN A 75 -7.70 -3.36 18.84
C GLN A 75 -6.99 -2.88 20.13
N GLY A 76 -6.28 -1.75 20.08
CA GLY A 76 -5.51 -1.23 21.21
C GLY A 76 -4.22 -2.00 21.50
N GLN A 77 -3.80 -2.88 20.58
CA GLN A 77 -2.60 -3.72 20.70
C GLN A 77 -1.36 -3.05 20.09
N GLY A 78 -1.37 -1.74 19.88
CA GLY A 78 -0.24 -1.02 19.27
C GLY A 78 1.08 -1.18 20.01
N ALA A 79 1.03 -1.40 21.33
CA ALA A 79 2.22 -1.58 22.16
C ALA A 79 2.97 -2.91 21.90
N SER A 80 2.33 -3.91 21.30
CA SER A 80 3.00 -5.17 20.92
C SER A 80 3.62 -5.14 19.53
N LEU A 81 3.43 -4.06 18.77
CA LEU A 81 4.03 -3.94 17.44
C LEU A 81 5.55 -3.76 17.54
N PRO A 82 6.33 -4.46 16.71
CA PRO A 82 7.77 -4.25 16.66
C PRO A 82 8.07 -2.84 16.14
N PRO A 83 9.26 -2.28 16.48
CA PRO A 83 9.68 -1.00 15.93
C PRO A 83 9.79 -1.07 14.41
N SER A 84 9.30 -0.02 13.73
CA SER A 84 9.43 0.10 12.28
C SER A 84 10.89 0.37 11.90
N LEU A 85 11.48 -0.52 11.10
CA LEU A 85 12.82 -0.35 10.55
C LEU A 85 12.74 0.38 9.20
N PRO A 86 13.56 1.43 8.98
CA PRO A 86 13.58 2.12 7.69
C PRO A 86 14.00 1.19 6.55
N PHE A 87 13.17 1.06 5.51
CA PHE A 87 13.47 0.22 4.33
C PHE A 87 14.82 0.54 3.67
N ARG A 88 15.31 1.78 3.80
CA ARG A 88 16.66 2.18 3.33
C ARG A 88 17.80 1.33 3.92
N GLN A 89 17.62 0.72 5.10
CA GLN A 89 18.60 -0.20 5.68
C GLN A 89 18.70 -1.48 4.85
N PHE A 90 17.56 -2.05 4.44
CA PHE A 90 17.52 -3.18 3.52
C PHE A 90 18.13 -2.82 2.16
N VAL A 91 17.82 -1.64 1.61
CA VAL A 91 18.43 -1.16 0.35
C VAL A 91 19.95 -1.06 0.47
N ALA A 92 20.47 -0.54 1.58
CA ALA A 92 21.90 -0.48 1.83
C ALA A 92 22.52 -1.89 1.87
N GLN A 93 21.92 -2.83 2.61
CA GLN A 93 22.38 -4.21 2.68
C GLN A 93 22.38 -4.91 1.31
N ALA A 94 21.31 -4.74 0.53
CA ALA A 94 21.18 -5.34 -0.80
C ALA A 94 22.21 -4.79 -1.80
N ARG A 95 22.60 -3.51 -1.65
CA ARG A 95 23.60 -2.87 -2.52
C ARG A 95 25.05 -3.12 -2.08
N LEU A 96 25.30 -3.29 -0.79
CA LEU A 96 26.63 -3.49 -0.21
C LEU A 96 26.98 -4.97 0.04
N GLY A 97 26.03 -5.88 -0.20
CA GLY A 97 26.22 -7.33 -0.09
C GLY A 97 27.03 -7.90 -1.26
N VAL A 98 26.57 -9.02 -1.81
CA VAL A 98 27.23 -9.68 -2.95
C VAL A 98 27.33 -8.72 -4.14
N GLY A 99 28.53 -8.62 -4.71
CA GLY A 99 28.81 -7.70 -5.82
C GLY A 99 28.02 -8.05 -7.07
N ALA A 100 27.68 -7.04 -7.88
CA ALA A 100 26.93 -7.23 -9.13
C ALA A 100 27.60 -8.24 -10.08
N ALA A 101 28.94 -8.30 -10.09
CA ALA A 101 29.71 -9.25 -10.90
C ALA A 101 29.50 -10.72 -10.47
N GLU A 102 29.35 -10.98 -9.17
CA GLU A 102 29.07 -12.33 -8.66
C GLU A 102 27.64 -12.75 -8.99
N HIS A 103 26.67 -11.83 -8.86
CA HIS A 103 25.30 -12.07 -9.31
C HIS A 103 25.24 -12.37 -10.82
N GLU A 104 25.94 -11.58 -11.63
CA GLU A 104 25.98 -11.77 -13.09
C GLU A 104 26.63 -13.10 -13.47
N ALA A 105 27.75 -13.45 -12.83
CA ALA A 105 28.42 -14.73 -13.06
C ALA A 105 27.52 -15.92 -12.72
N TYR A 106 26.78 -15.84 -11.60
CA TYR A 106 25.79 -16.85 -11.23
C TYR A 106 24.69 -16.98 -12.30
N PHE A 107 24.06 -15.88 -12.70
CA PHE A 107 22.97 -15.94 -13.68
C PHE A 107 23.45 -16.35 -15.08
N ARG A 108 24.64 -15.94 -15.51
CA ARG A 108 25.26 -16.41 -16.76
C ARG A 108 25.50 -17.93 -16.72
N ALA A 109 25.99 -18.46 -15.60
CA ALA A 109 26.18 -19.91 -15.47
C ALA A 109 24.86 -20.69 -15.52
N GLN A 110 23.74 -20.08 -15.11
CA GLN A 110 22.42 -20.73 -15.12
C GLN A 110 21.65 -20.55 -16.44
N LEU A 111 21.82 -19.41 -17.12
CA LEU A 111 20.97 -19.00 -18.24
C LEU A 111 21.69 -18.97 -19.60
N GLY A 112 23.02 -19.03 -19.62
CA GLY A 112 23.85 -18.83 -20.82
C GLY A 112 24.18 -17.36 -21.08
#